data_AF-A0A670HPM9-F1
#
_entry.id   AF-A0A670HPM9-F1
#
_cell.length_a   1.000
_cell.length_b   1.000
_cell.length_c   1.000
_cell.angle_alpha   90.00
_cell.angle_beta   90.00
_cell.angle_gamma   90.00
#
_symmetry.space_group_name_H-M   'P 1'
#
loop_
_entity.id
_entity.type
_entity.pdbx_description
1 polymer ?
#
loop_
_entity_poly.entity_id
_entity_poly.type
_entity_poly.pdbx_seq_one_letter_code
_entity_poly.pdbx_strand_id
1 'polypeptide(L)'
;SWGRLPTCCCSWTAQAPLLTPCATLKQPCLSLARGCPQFIIVGYVDDEQFVQYDSDTQEVQPRIPWIRKVEKEDPQYWHRNTQNSQGHELAFRLSLQNLLNRYNQSGGIHTYQKTYGCELRSDGRKGGYRQFGYDGRDFITFDKETLTWTAADAGAQVTKRKWDSDLAGNQYKKHYLEEECIEWLQKYLDYGKETLLRTEAPVVKVTRKADYDGLETLVCQVHGFYPKEIEANWVKDGEVWQEGTLQGLVAPNSDGTYYLLLSVQIDPEERERFRCRVEHDSLKKPLDVAWEKEPGERQTDRRGRGGLWEGDFHPTPPFSSSTAQMGNPSWILSVSLEESNWWTSAEMQPFLASVS
;
A
#
# COMPACT_ATOMS: atom_id res chain seq x y z
N SER A 1 30.06 4.45 -30.22
CA SER A 1 30.56 3.71 -29.06
C SER A 1 29.69 4.06 -27.86
N TRP A 2 28.70 3.22 -27.56
CA TRP A 2 27.79 3.40 -26.44
C TRP A 2 28.47 2.89 -25.16
N GLY A 3 28.80 3.81 -24.24
CA GLY A 3 29.33 3.52 -22.91
C GLY A 3 28.23 3.66 -21.86
N ARG A 4 28.05 2.61 -21.07
CA ARG A 4 26.93 2.34 -20.15
C ARG A 4 26.86 3.32 -18.97
N LEU A 5 25.65 3.77 -18.64
CA LEU A 5 25.29 4.38 -17.36
C LEU A 5 25.26 3.31 -16.26
N PRO A 6 25.70 3.62 -15.02
CA PRO A 6 25.50 2.73 -13.89
C PRO A 6 24.02 2.76 -13.45
N THR A 7 23.36 1.63 -13.65
CA THR A 7 22.14 1.22 -12.95
C THR A 7 22.41 1.07 -11.46
N CYS A 8 21.78 1.88 -10.62
CA CYS A 8 21.60 1.60 -9.18
C CYS A 8 20.10 1.41 -8.96
N CYS A 9 19.61 0.17 -9.01
CA CYS A 9 19.44 -0.74 -7.88
C CYS A 9 18.50 -0.19 -6.81
N CYS A 10 17.19 -0.21 -7.10
CA CYS A 10 16.20 -0.47 -6.05
C CYS A 10 16.32 -1.96 -5.71
N SER A 11 17.20 -2.28 -4.77
CA SER A 11 17.22 -3.58 -4.11
C SER A 11 17.06 -3.33 -2.63
N TRP A 12 15.89 -3.66 -2.08
CA TRP A 12 15.79 -4.53 -0.92
C TRP A 12 14.53 -5.38 -1.04
N THR A 13 14.76 -6.66 -0.85
CA THR A 13 13.89 -7.82 -0.97
C THR A 13 13.25 -8.16 0.37
N ALA A 14 12.02 -8.70 0.26
CA ALA A 14 11.33 -9.62 1.16
C ALA A 14 10.61 -9.09 2.43
N GLN A 15 9.29 -9.34 2.39
CA GLN A 15 8.38 -9.75 3.48
C GLN A 15 7.83 -8.68 4.43
N ALA A 16 6.82 -7.94 3.97
CA ALA A 16 5.44 -7.92 4.50
C ALA A 16 4.69 -6.75 3.86
N PRO A 17 3.49 -6.94 3.28
CA PRO A 17 2.68 -5.83 2.78
C PRO A 17 1.94 -5.21 3.97
N LEU A 18 2.47 -4.14 4.54
CA LEU A 18 1.69 -3.23 5.37
C LEU A 18 1.83 -1.85 4.72
N LEU A 19 0.81 -1.47 3.95
CA LEU A 19 0.71 -0.12 3.41
C LEU A 19 0.16 0.76 4.54
N THR A 20 1.02 1.66 5.01
CA THR A 20 0.86 2.40 6.27
C THR A 20 0.99 3.91 6.02
N PRO A 21 0.20 4.78 6.68
CA PRO A 21 0.35 6.24 6.61
C PRO A 21 1.80 6.70 6.84
N CYS A 22 2.32 7.53 5.96
CA CYS A 22 3.69 8.04 6.00
C CYS A 22 3.68 9.57 6.00
N ALA A 23 4.18 10.19 7.07
CA ALA A 23 4.67 11.57 7.04
C ALA A 23 6.16 11.50 6.67
N THR A 24 6.54 12.08 5.55
CA THR A 24 7.92 12.04 5.04
C THR A 24 8.41 13.45 4.78
N LEU A 25 9.50 13.84 5.44
CA LEU A 25 10.32 14.97 5.01
C LEU A 25 11.34 14.43 3.99
N LYS A 26 11.17 14.81 2.71
CA LYS A 26 12.15 14.52 1.65
C LYS A 26 12.94 15.79 1.37
N GLN A 27 14.24 15.77 1.56
CA GLN A 27 15.08 16.68 0.76
C GLN A 27 15.21 16.06 -0.65
N PRO A 28 15.01 16.81 -1.74
CA PRO A 28 14.71 16.21 -3.04
C PRO A 28 15.88 15.52 -3.73
N CYS A 29 15.49 14.45 -4.43
CA CYS A 29 16.15 13.76 -5.54
C CYS A 29 16.98 14.66 -6.47
N LEU A 30 18.14 14.15 -6.88
CA LEU A 30 18.88 14.65 -8.05
C LEU A 30 18.32 14.05 -9.35
N SER A 31 17.45 14.82 -10.04
CA SER A 31 17.47 14.94 -11.50
C SER A 31 16.60 16.12 -11.97
N LEU A 32 17.17 17.32 -12.04
CA LEU A 32 16.78 18.41 -12.95
C LEU A 32 15.30 18.83 -13.10
N ALA A 33 14.42 18.64 -12.11
CA ALA A 33 13.06 19.18 -12.15
C ALA A 33 12.76 20.07 -10.93
N ARG A 34 12.47 21.35 -11.17
CA ARG A 34 11.77 22.22 -10.21
C ARG A 34 10.39 21.60 -9.93
N GLY A 35 9.99 21.48 -8.65
CA GLY A 35 8.60 21.15 -8.27
C GLY A 35 8.38 19.92 -7.38
N CYS A 36 9.29 19.57 -6.47
CA CYS A 36 9.03 18.57 -5.41
C CYS A 36 8.98 19.26 -4.04
N PRO A 37 7.89 19.07 -3.27
CA PRO A 37 7.78 19.64 -1.93
C PRO A 37 8.80 19.00 -0.98
N GLN A 38 9.34 19.79 -0.05
CA GLN A 38 10.32 19.32 0.92
C GLN A 38 9.67 18.46 2.02
N PHE A 39 8.40 18.69 2.29
CA PHE A 39 7.63 17.96 3.30
C PHE A 39 6.30 17.50 2.71
N ILE A 40 5.95 16.24 2.98
CA ILE A 40 4.66 15.66 2.62
C ILE A 40 4.07 14.87 3.78
N ILE A 41 2.75 14.93 3.92
CA ILE A 41 1.98 14.01 4.74
C ILE A 41 0.96 13.34 3.84
N VAL A 42 0.88 12.02 3.89
CA VAL A 42 -0.15 11.24 3.21
C VAL A 42 -0.87 10.36 4.22
N GLY A 43 -2.21 10.36 4.13
CA GLY A 43 -3.07 9.50 4.92
C GLY A 43 -3.75 8.48 4.02
N TYR A 44 -3.81 7.24 4.48
CA TYR A 44 -4.48 6.13 3.82
C TYR A 44 -5.60 5.62 4.72
N VAL A 45 -6.67 5.13 4.12
CA VAL A 45 -7.62 4.20 4.74
C VAL A 45 -7.55 2.94 3.90
N ASP A 46 -7.12 1.85 4.52
CA ASP A 46 -6.69 0.64 3.80
C ASP A 46 -5.60 1.01 2.77
N ASP A 47 -5.87 0.82 1.49
CA ASP A 47 -4.95 1.20 0.40
C ASP A 47 -5.34 2.52 -0.30
N GLU A 48 -6.43 3.17 0.12
CA GLU A 48 -6.93 4.37 -0.54
C GLU A 48 -6.38 5.64 0.12
N GLN A 49 -5.58 6.41 -0.64
CA GLN A 49 -5.09 7.69 -0.16
C GLN A 49 -6.24 8.69 -0.08
N PHE A 50 -6.64 9.07 1.14
CA PHE A 50 -7.81 9.95 1.33
C PHE A 50 -7.45 11.42 1.49
N VAL A 51 -6.20 11.72 1.81
CA VAL A 51 -5.72 13.05 2.20
C VAL A 51 -4.25 13.24 1.87
N GLN A 52 -3.87 14.48 1.63
CA GLN A 52 -2.49 14.89 1.45
C GLN A 52 -2.24 16.30 1.96
N TYR A 53 -1.05 16.53 2.50
CA TYR A 53 -0.45 17.84 2.70
C TYR A 53 0.89 17.88 1.97
N ASP A 54 1.23 19.02 1.40
CA ASP A 54 2.58 19.32 0.92
C ASP A 54 3.03 20.74 1.29
N SER A 55 4.34 20.92 1.44
CA SER A 55 4.93 22.21 1.83
C SER A 55 4.74 23.34 0.80
N ASP A 56 4.34 23.00 -0.42
CA ASP A 56 4.16 23.99 -1.50
C ASP A 56 2.79 24.67 -1.38
N THR A 57 1.75 23.89 -1.09
CA THR A 57 0.39 24.38 -0.87
C THR A 57 0.12 24.76 0.58
N GLN A 58 0.82 24.13 1.53
CA GLN A 58 0.65 24.30 2.97
C GLN A 58 -0.80 24.10 3.47
N GLU A 59 -1.56 23.26 2.78
CA GLU A 59 -2.95 22.94 3.09
C GLU A 59 -3.18 21.43 3.03
N VAL A 60 -3.99 20.90 3.96
CA VAL A 60 -4.47 19.51 3.86
C VAL A 60 -5.60 19.47 2.84
N GLN A 61 -5.42 18.69 1.79
CA GLN A 61 -6.38 18.51 0.71
C GLN A 61 -6.99 17.11 0.72
N PRO A 62 -8.31 16.99 0.48
CA PRO A 62 -8.92 15.69 0.23
C PRO A 62 -8.41 15.11 -1.10
N ARG A 63 -8.13 13.82 -1.11
CA ARG A 63 -7.74 13.08 -2.33
C ARG A 63 -8.86 12.24 -2.91
N ILE A 64 -9.92 12.02 -2.15
CA ILE A 64 -11.11 11.27 -2.59
C ILE A 64 -12.42 11.96 -2.17
N PRO A 65 -13.55 11.72 -2.85
CA PRO A 65 -14.78 12.47 -2.58
C PRO A 65 -15.40 12.17 -1.22
N TRP A 66 -15.31 10.92 -0.74
CA TRP A 66 -16.07 10.50 0.43
C TRP A 66 -15.61 11.19 1.73
N ILE A 67 -14.33 11.57 1.85
CA ILE A 67 -13.82 12.24 3.06
C ILE A 67 -14.49 13.59 3.31
N ARG A 68 -15.02 14.25 2.28
CA ARG A 68 -15.76 15.52 2.43
C ARG A 68 -17.02 15.40 3.30
N LYS A 69 -17.52 14.18 3.56
CA LYS A 69 -18.60 13.96 4.54
C LYS A 69 -18.23 14.49 5.92
N VAL A 70 -16.94 14.51 6.28
CA VAL A 70 -16.42 15.06 7.55
C VAL A 70 -16.80 16.52 7.77
N GLU A 71 -16.96 17.31 6.71
CA GLU A 71 -17.27 18.75 6.78
C GLU A 71 -18.64 19.02 7.43
N LYS A 72 -19.55 18.03 7.37
CA LYS A 72 -20.87 18.12 8.02
C LYS A 72 -20.80 17.89 9.52
N GLU A 73 -19.89 17.03 9.98
CA GLU A 73 -19.73 16.68 11.39
C GLU A 73 -18.76 17.62 12.11
N ASP A 74 -17.68 17.98 11.43
CA ASP A 74 -16.64 18.87 11.95
C ASP A 74 -16.23 19.89 10.87
N PRO A 75 -16.88 21.07 10.83
CA PRO A 75 -16.53 22.15 9.91
C PRO A 75 -15.10 22.69 10.07
N GLN A 76 -14.44 22.41 11.19
CA GLN A 76 -13.07 22.86 11.49
C GLN A 76 -12.02 21.80 11.16
N TYR A 77 -12.42 20.60 10.75
CA TYR A 77 -11.52 19.47 10.49
C TYR A 77 -10.33 19.83 9.59
N TRP A 78 -10.59 20.41 8.41
CA TRP A 78 -9.52 20.78 7.46
C TRP A 78 -8.61 21.87 8.00
N HIS A 79 -9.17 22.86 8.71
CA HIS A 79 -8.39 23.95 9.28
C HIS A 79 -7.47 23.44 10.41
N ARG A 80 -8.02 22.63 11.32
CA ARG A 80 -7.27 22.01 12.43
C ARG A 80 -6.15 21.11 11.89
N ASN A 81 -6.45 20.24 10.94
CA ASN A 81 -5.44 19.34 10.37
C ASN A 81 -4.38 20.07 9.54
N THR A 82 -4.73 21.18 8.90
CA THR A 82 -3.75 22.04 8.22
C THR A 82 -2.79 22.67 9.22
N GLN A 83 -3.29 23.25 10.33
CA GLN A 83 -2.44 23.81 11.38
C GLN A 83 -1.53 22.75 12.01
N ASN A 84 -2.05 21.56 12.31
CA ASN A 84 -1.27 20.45 12.82
C ASN A 84 -0.16 20.05 11.82
N SER A 85 -0.48 19.95 10.53
CA SER A 85 0.47 19.59 9.47
C SER A 85 1.59 20.62 9.32
N GLN A 86 1.27 21.92 9.40
CA GLN A 86 2.26 23.01 9.40
C GLN A 86 3.18 22.93 10.63
N GLY A 87 2.62 22.59 11.81
CA GLY A 87 3.40 22.33 13.01
C GLY A 87 4.37 21.14 12.85
N HIS A 88 3.90 20.04 12.24
CA HIS A 88 4.74 18.90 11.92
C HIS A 88 5.85 19.24 10.91
N GLU A 89 5.56 20.04 9.88
CA GLU A 89 6.58 20.49 8.92
C GLU A 89 7.77 21.17 9.62
N LEU A 90 7.48 22.10 10.53
CA LEU A 90 8.48 22.80 11.34
C LEU A 90 9.27 21.82 12.24
N ALA A 91 8.56 20.91 12.93
CA ALA A 91 9.16 19.94 13.83
C ALA A 91 10.07 18.95 13.10
N PHE A 92 9.67 18.47 11.93
CA PHE A 92 10.47 17.57 11.10
C PHE A 92 11.71 18.28 10.56
N ARG A 93 11.58 19.54 10.14
CA ARG A 93 12.73 20.34 9.67
C ARG A 93 13.80 20.47 10.76
N LEU A 94 13.39 20.79 11.99
CA LEU A 94 14.30 20.88 13.14
C LEU A 94 14.87 19.51 13.52
N SER A 95 14.05 18.47 13.47
CA SER A 95 14.50 17.09 13.74
C SER A 95 15.57 16.64 12.76
N LEU A 96 15.40 16.95 11.47
CA LEU A 96 16.39 16.62 10.45
C LEU A 96 17.72 17.35 10.70
N GLN A 97 17.69 18.65 11.03
CA GLN A 97 18.90 19.40 11.41
C GLN A 97 19.64 18.77 12.61
N ASN A 98 18.89 18.34 13.62
CA ASN A 98 19.45 17.66 14.79
C ASN A 98 20.07 16.31 14.44
N LEU A 99 19.45 15.55 13.52
CA LEU A 99 19.99 14.28 13.04
C LEU A 99 21.27 14.48 12.24
N LEU A 100 21.30 15.46 11.34
CA LEU A 100 22.52 15.83 10.59
C LEU A 100 23.69 16.10 11.53
N ASN A 101 23.48 16.92 12.55
CA ASN A 101 24.50 17.21 13.56
C ASN A 101 24.90 15.95 14.34
N ARG A 102 23.92 15.12 14.74
CA ARG A 102 24.16 13.91 15.54
C ARG A 102 24.99 12.86 14.81
N TYR A 103 24.80 12.73 13.50
CA TYR A 103 25.55 11.82 12.64
C TYR A 103 26.78 12.49 12.00
N ASN A 104 27.11 13.74 12.39
CA ASN A 104 28.21 14.54 11.83
C ASN A 104 28.14 14.67 10.29
N GLN A 105 26.93 14.80 9.75
CA GLN A 105 26.65 14.95 8.33
C GLN A 105 26.53 16.45 7.99
N SER A 106 27.43 16.95 7.14
CA SER A 106 27.50 18.38 6.76
C SER A 106 27.03 18.67 5.33
N GLY A 107 26.63 17.65 4.59
CA GLY A 107 26.13 17.76 3.22
C GLY A 107 25.59 16.44 2.71
N GLY A 108 24.83 16.51 1.61
CA GLY A 108 24.05 15.38 1.10
C GLY A 108 22.55 15.62 1.23
N ILE A 109 21.78 14.72 0.64
CA ILE A 109 20.33 14.71 0.75
C ILE A 109 19.98 13.68 1.81
N HIS A 110 19.26 14.12 2.85
CA HIS A 110 18.86 13.27 3.96
C HIS A 110 17.34 13.25 4.10
N THR A 111 16.81 12.14 4.57
CA THR A 111 15.36 11.94 4.74
C THR A 111 15.02 11.56 6.16
N TYR A 112 13.91 12.10 6.67
CA TYR A 112 13.36 11.72 7.97
C TYR A 112 11.88 11.40 7.81
N GLN A 113 11.48 10.21 8.24
CA GLN A 113 10.19 9.61 7.98
C GLN A 113 9.53 9.19 9.29
N LYS A 114 8.23 9.41 9.40
CA LYS A 114 7.38 8.86 10.48
C LYS A 114 6.25 8.09 9.85
N THR A 115 6.04 6.89 10.36
CA THR A 115 4.98 5.99 9.93
C THR A 115 4.22 5.57 11.18
N TYR A 116 2.92 5.81 11.19
CA TYR A 116 2.08 5.50 12.34
C TYR A 116 0.65 5.27 11.90
N GLY A 117 -0.07 4.44 12.66
CA GLY A 117 -1.44 4.07 12.36
C GLY A 117 -1.96 3.05 13.36
N CYS A 118 -3.27 2.88 13.37
CA CYS A 118 -3.97 1.86 14.13
C CYS A 118 -4.56 0.83 13.18
N GLU A 119 -4.94 -0.33 13.71
CA GLU A 119 -5.54 -1.42 12.94
C GLU A 119 -6.75 -1.97 13.70
N LEU A 120 -7.91 -2.08 13.05
CA LEU A 120 -9.07 -2.77 13.63
C LEU A 120 -9.30 -4.10 12.93
N ARG A 121 -9.13 -5.21 13.66
CA ARG A 121 -9.31 -6.56 13.14
C ARG A 121 -10.75 -7.04 13.28
N SER A 122 -11.15 -8.02 12.47
CA SER A 122 -12.51 -8.58 12.49
C SER A 122 -12.87 -9.26 13.81
N ASP A 123 -11.88 -9.75 14.55
CA ASP A 123 -12.04 -10.30 15.90
C ASP A 123 -12.10 -9.23 17.00
N GLY A 124 -12.11 -7.95 16.62
CA GLY A 124 -12.16 -6.80 17.51
C GLY A 124 -10.81 -6.43 18.12
N ARG A 125 -9.72 -7.14 17.82
CA ARG A 125 -8.39 -6.75 18.30
C ARG A 125 -7.93 -5.47 17.63
N LYS A 126 -7.33 -4.60 18.44
CA LYS A 126 -6.79 -3.31 18.03
C LYS A 126 -5.27 -3.38 17.91
N GLY A 127 -4.74 -3.25 16.70
CA GLY A 127 -3.33 -3.07 16.42
C GLY A 127 -2.96 -1.58 16.41
N GLY A 128 -1.66 -1.29 16.49
CA GLY A 128 -1.16 0.06 16.29
C GLY A 128 0.35 0.10 16.33
N TYR A 129 0.93 0.97 15.50
CA TYR A 129 2.37 1.12 15.34
C TYR A 129 2.73 2.59 15.22
N ARG A 130 3.97 2.90 15.61
CA ARG A 130 4.58 4.23 15.45
C ARG A 130 6.08 4.06 15.35
N GLN A 131 6.63 4.41 14.20
CA GLN A 131 8.03 4.22 13.88
C GLN A 131 8.57 5.40 13.09
N PHE A 132 9.87 5.60 13.18
CA PHE A 132 10.59 6.60 12.43
C PHE A 132 11.74 5.96 11.66
N GLY A 133 12.00 6.50 10.47
CA GLY A 133 13.12 6.13 9.63
C GLY A 133 14.02 7.33 9.30
N TYR A 134 15.30 7.08 9.12
CA TYR A 134 16.30 8.07 8.71
C TYR A 134 17.13 7.52 7.55
N ASP A 135 17.25 8.28 6.47
CA ASP A 135 17.94 7.87 5.22
C ASP A 135 17.48 6.50 4.69
N GLY A 136 16.17 6.22 4.81
CA GLY A 136 15.53 4.98 4.36
C GLY A 136 15.80 3.75 5.24
N ARG A 137 16.39 3.93 6.42
CA ARG A 137 16.63 2.86 7.41
C ARG A 137 15.81 3.08 8.66
N ASP A 138 15.53 2.00 9.39
CA ASP A 138 14.91 2.08 10.71
C ASP A 138 15.74 2.98 11.63
N PHE A 139 15.06 3.86 12.36
CA PHE A 139 15.69 4.78 13.29
C PHE A 139 15.22 4.53 14.73
N ILE A 140 13.92 4.65 14.99
CA ILE A 140 13.36 4.38 16.32
C ILE A 140 11.88 3.95 16.23
N THR A 141 11.50 2.94 17.02
CA THR A 141 10.15 2.35 17.02
C THR A 141 9.53 2.36 18.41
N PHE A 142 8.26 2.72 18.52
CA PHE A 142 7.54 2.74 19.79
C PHE A 142 6.92 1.37 20.10
N ASP A 143 7.18 0.88 21.30
CA ASP A 143 6.49 -0.28 21.87
C ASP A 143 5.40 0.23 22.82
N LYS A 144 4.15 0.10 22.37
CA LYS A 144 2.96 0.55 23.11
C LYS A 144 2.65 -0.32 24.33
N GLU A 145 3.17 -1.55 24.42
CA GLU A 145 2.92 -2.42 25.57
C GLU A 145 3.85 -2.07 26.73
N THR A 146 5.11 -1.78 26.41
CA THR A 146 6.10 -1.37 27.42
C THR A 146 6.15 0.14 27.64
N LEU A 147 5.53 0.94 26.78
CA LEU A 147 5.62 2.41 26.75
C LEU A 147 7.06 2.91 26.57
N THR A 148 7.89 2.13 25.87
CA THR A 148 9.29 2.45 25.62
C THR A 148 9.60 2.46 24.13
N TRP A 149 10.79 2.96 23.78
CA TRP A 149 11.25 3.07 22.41
C TRP A 149 12.40 2.11 22.12
N THR A 150 12.44 1.51 20.95
CA THR A 150 13.56 0.69 20.49
C THR A 150 14.38 1.49 19.49
N ALA A 151 15.64 1.78 19.82
CA ALA A 151 16.58 2.49 18.96
C ALA A 151 17.30 1.51 18.02
N ALA A 152 17.33 1.83 16.73
CA ALA A 152 17.96 0.98 15.71
C ALA A 152 19.51 1.07 15.71
N ASP A 153 20.06 2.21 16.10
CA ASP A 153 21.51 2.44 16.15
C ASP A 153 21.94 3.31 17.36
N ALA A 154 23.25 3.57 17.46
CA ALA A 154 23.83 4.39 18.53
C ALA A 154 23.38 5.87 18.49
N GLY A 155 23.10 6.43 17.31
CA GLY A 155 22.58 7.79 17.16
C GLY A 155 21.13 7.92 17.63
N ALA A 156 20.32 6.87 17.43
CA ALA A 156 18.95 6.80 17.91
C ALA A 156 18.85 6.67 19.43
N GLN A 157 19.89 6.17 20.12
CA GLN A 157 19.91 6.02 21.59
C GLN A 157 19.69 7.35 22.33
N VAL A 158 20.16 8.47 21.76
CA VAL A 158 19.96 9.80 22.34
C VAL A 158 18.48 10.16 22.35
N THR A 159 17.77 9.90 21.24
CA THR A 159 16.32 10.10 21.15
C THR A 159 15.58 9.14 22.10
N LYS A 160 15.97 7.86 22.12
CA LYS A 160 15.37 6.84 23.02
C LYS A 160 15.41 7.29 24.48
N ARG A 161 16.57 7.68 25.01
CA ARG A 161 16.70 8.10 26.42
C ARG A 161 15.77 9.28 26.76
N LYS A 162 15.65 10.24 25.84
CA LYS A 162 14.75 11.39 26.01
C LYS A 162 13.29 10.97 25.99
N TRP A 163 12.88 10.18 25.01
CA TRP A 163 11.47 9.80 24.84
C TRP A 163 11.01 8.73 25.82
N ASP A 164 11.88 7.83 26.28
CA ASP A 164 11.57 6.90 27.37
C ASP A 164 11.31 7.62 28.70
N SER A 165 11.95 8.77 28.92
CA SER A 165 11.72 9.58 30.12
C SER A 165 10.38 10.33 30.10
N ASP A 166 9.77 10.48 28.92
CA ASP A 166 8.46 11.13 28.73
C ASP A 166 7.31 10.12 28.87
N LEU A 167 7.06 9.68 30.11
CA LEU A 167 6.01 8.70 30.39
C LEU A 167 4.63 9.21 30.00
N ALA A 168 4.31 10.48 30.29
CA ALA A 168 3.02 11.07 29.97
C ALA A 168 2.78 11.11 28.46
N GLY A 169 3.78 11.55 27.68
CA GLY A 169 3.70 11.53 26.23
C GLY A 169 3.62 10.10 25.67
N ASN A 170 4.26 9.10 26.29
CA ASN A 170 4.14 7.71 25.83
C ASN A 170 2.77 7.10 26.15
N GLN A 171 2.18 7.45 27.30
CA GLN A 171 0.80 7.11 27.62
C GLN A 171 -0.19 7.71 26.62
N TYR A 172 -0.01 8.98 26.25
CA TYR A 172 -0.84 9.61 25.21
C TYR A 172 -0.67 8.90 23.86
N LYS A 173 0.56 8.58 23.43
CA LYS A 173 0.79 7.84 22.17
C LYS A 173 0.10 6.47 22.18
N LYS A 174 0.10 5.75 23.31
CA LYS A 174 -0.67 4.50 23.44
C LYS A 174 -2.17 4.76 23.29
N HIS A 175 -2.70 5.73 24.05
CA HIS A 175 -4.13 6.09 23.99
C HIS A 175 -4.56 6.47 22.57
N TYR A 176 -3.76 7.27 21.87
CA TYR A 176 -4.01 7.64 20.48
C TYR A 176 -4.13 6.41 19.58
N LEU A 177 -3.18 5.48 19.66
CA LEU A 177 -3.14 4.29 18.81
C LEU A 177 -4.28 3.30 19.12
N GLU A 178 -4.76 3.25 20.36
CA GLU A 178 -5.76 2.27 20.81
C GLU A 178 -7.20 2.82 20.80
N GLU A 179 -7.39 4.12 20.92
CA GLU A 179 -8.72 4.73 21.03
C GLU A 179 -8.95 5.77 19.93
N GLU A 180 -8.28 6.94 19.99
CA GLU A 180 -8.57 8.06 19.09
C GLU A 180 -8.44 7.69 17.60
N CYS A 181 -7.37 6.98 17.23
CA CYS A 181 -7.16 6.53 15.87
C CYS A 181 -8.24 5.54 15.42
N ILE A 182 -8.67 4.63 16.31
CA ILE A 182 -9.70 3.63 16.01
C ILE A 182 -11.07 4.32 15.83
N GLU A 183 -11.39 5.32 16.63
CA GLU A 183 -12.61 6.12 16.48
C GLU A 183 -12.64 6.85 15.13
N TRP A 184 -11.53 7.46 14.72
CA TRP A 184 -11.42 8.11 13.41
C TRP A 184 -11.50 7.12 12.25
N LEU A 185 -10.84 5.97 12.39
CA LEU A 185 -10.93 4.89 11.42
C LEU A 185 -12.38 4.46 11.19
N GLN A 186 -13.16 4.27 12.26
CA GLN A 186 -14.57 3.91 12.14
C GLN A 186 -15.40 4.98 11.43
N LYS A 187 -15.15 6.27 11.71
CA LYS A 187 -15.82 7.38 10.99
C LYS A 187 -15.47 7.37 9.51
N TYR A 188 -14.20 7.21 9.16
CA TYR A 188 -13.79 7.19 7.75
C TYR A 188 -14.35 5.98 7.01
N LEU A 189 -14.47 4.82 7.66
CA LEU A 189 -15.15 3.66 7.08
C LEU A 189 -16.65 3.92 6.86
N ASP A 190 -17.31 4.64 7.75
CA ASP A 190 -18.71 5.05 7.52
C ASP A 190 -18.83 6.05 6.36
N TYR A 191 -17.92 7.02 6.29
CA TYR A 191 -17.88 7.97 5.20
C TYR A 191 -17.64 7.28 3.84
N GLY A 192 -16.66 6.37 3.80
CA GLY A 192 -16.25 5.64 2.61
C GLY A 192 -16.98 4.34 2.38
N LYS A 193 -18.04 4.01 3.15
CA LYS A 193 -18.70 2.69 3.16
C LYS A 193 -18.99 2.10 1.78
N GLU A 194 -19.46 2.93 0.85
CA GLU A 194 -19.80 2.51 -0.52
C GLU A 194 -18.56 2.17 -1.37
N THR A 195 -17.42 2.79 -1.08
CA THR A 195 -16.16 2.65 -1.83
C THR A 195 -15.20 1.68 -1.15
N LEU A 196 -15.01 1.78 0.17
CA LEU A 196 -14.05 1.00 0.96
C LEU A 196 -14.53 -0.44 1.22
N LEU A 197 -15.84 -0.66 1.39
CA LEU A 197 -16.40 -2.00 1.57
C LEU A 197 -16.84 -2.64 0.24
N ARG A 198 -16.43 -2.07 -0.90
CA ARG A 198 -16.73 -2.68 -2.20
C ARG A 198 -15.90 -3.95 -2.36
N THR A 199 -16.44 -4.90 -3.10
CA THR A 199 -15.74 -6.13 -3.45
C THR A 199 -15.90 -6.36 -4.95
N GLU A 200 -14.79 -6.48 -5.67
CA GLU A 200 -14.77 -6.71 -7.11
C GLU A 200 -14.20 -8.11 -7.38
N ALA A 201 -14.91 -8.88 -8.22
CA ALA A 201 -14.55 -10.26 -8.52
C ALA A 201 -13.38 -10.34 -9.51
N PRO A 202 -12.31 -11.10 -9.21
CA PRO A 202 -11.24 -11.30 -10.17
C PRO A 202 -11.78 -11.95 -11.44
N VAL A 203 -11.39 -11.41 -12.57
CA VAL A 203 -11.53 -12.07 -13.85
C VAL A 203 -10.20 -12.75 -14.17
N VAL A 204 -10.26 -14.04 -14.49
CA VAL A 204 -9.07 -14.88 -14.68
C VAL A 204 -9.00 -15.32 -16.13
N LYS A 205 -7.85 -15.08 -16.77
CA LYS A 205 -7.56 -15.56 -18.13
C LYS A 205 -6.27 -16.35 -18.12
N VAL A 206 -6.31 -17.58 -18.62
CA VAL A 206 -5.10 -18.39 -18.84
C VAL A 206 -4.72 -18.32 -20.31
N THR A 207 -3.49 -17.89 -20.57
CA THR A 207 -2.90 -17.83 -21.92
C THR A 207 -1.68 -18.71 -21.98
N ARG A 208 -1.24 -19.02 -23.20
CA ARG A 208 -0.03 -19.79 -23.45
C ARG A 208 0.99 -19.01 -24.23
N LYS A 209 2.25 -19.35 -24.00
CA LYS A 209 3.38 -18.87 -24.78
C LYS A 209 4.30 -20.05 -25.08
N ALA A 210 4.55 -20.29 -26.36
CA ALA A 210 5.58 -21.25 -26.75
C ALA A 210 6.96 -20.71 -26.33
N ASP A 211 7.77 -21.57 -25.72
CA ASP A 211 9.16 -21.27 -25.38
C ASP A 211 10.13 -21.98 -26.32
N TYR A 212 11.41 -21.64 -26.15
CA TYR A 212 12.51 -22.38 -26.76
C TYR A 212 12.61 -23.76 -26.09
N ASP A 213 13.09 -24.76 -26.83
CA ASP A 213 13.27 -26.15 -26.39
C ASP A 213 11.99 -27.03 -26.33
N GLY A 214 10.87 -26.57 -26.92
CA GLY A 214 9.64 -27.37 -27.03
C GLY A 214 8.77 -27.35 -25.77
N LEU A 215 9.18 -26.60 -24.75
CA LEU A 215 8.38 -26.29 -23.57
C LEU A 215 7.36 -25.18 -23.87
N GLU A 216 6.38 -25.06 -22.98
CA GLU A 216 5.36 -24.03 -23.03
C GLU A 216 5.24 -23.34 -21.67
N THR A 217 5.13 -22.01 -21.69
CA THR A 217 4.77 -21.26 -20.50
C THR A 217 3.27 -21.00 -20.48
N LEU A 218 2.59 -21.47 -19.45
CA LEU A 218 1.24 -21.04 -19.12
C LEU A 218 1.30 -19.75 -18.31
N VAL A 219 0.40 -18.82 -18.60
CA VAL A 219 0.31 -17.51 -17.96
C VAL A 219 -1.11 -17.27 -17.49
N CYS A 220 -1.29 -17.19 -16.17
CA CYS A 220 -2.54 -16.83 -15.53
C CYS A 220 -2.58 -15.33 -15.22
N GLN A 221 -3.50 -14.63 -15.87
CA GLN A 221 -3.75 -13.21 -15.71
C GLN A 221 -4.99 -13.03 -14.83
N VAL A 222 -4.83 -12.45 -13.66
CA VAL A 222 -5.91 -12.17 -12.70
C VAL A 222 -6.10 -10.65 -12.66
N HIS A 223 -7.28 -10.16 -13.06
CA HIS A 223 -7.52 -8.72 -13.24
C HIS A 223 -8.84 -8.27 -12.61
N GLY A 224 -8.92 -6.98 -12.29
CA GLY A 224 -10.17 -6.31 -11.90
C GLY A 224 -10.67 -6.70 -10.51
N PHE A 225 -9.78 -7.13 -9.61
CA PHE A 225 -10.17 -7.52 -8.26
C PHE A 225 -9.91 -6.42 -7.24
N TYR A 226 -10.73 -6.38 -6.20
CA TYR A 226 -10.59 -5.55 -5.02
C TYR A 226 -11.30 -6.25 -3.85
N PRO A 227 -10.71 -6.35 -2.65
CA PRO A 227 -9.48 -5.70 -2.18
C PRO A 227 -8.17 -6.31 -2.73
N LYS A 228 -7.02 -5.84 -2.24
CA LYS A 228 -5.70 -6.23 -2.77
C LYS A 228 -5.30 -7.66 -2.40
N GLU A 229 -5.75 -8.12 -1.24
CA GLU A 229 -5.46 -9.42 -0.68
C GLU A 229 -6.05 -10.51 -1.56
N ILE A 230 -5.18 -11.34 -2.13
CA ILE A 230 -5.55 -12.41 -3.04
C ILE A 230 -4.59 -13.58 -2.86
N GLU A 231 -5.12 -14.79 -2.97
CA GLU A 231 -4.31 -16.00 -3.06
C GLU A 231 -4.52 -16.62 -4.43
N ALA A 232 -3.42 -16.77 -5.19
CA ALA A 232 -3.46 -17.33 -6.53
C ALA A 232 -2.31 -18.33 -6.68
N ASN A 233 -2.62 -19.52 -7.17
CA ASN A 233 -1.67 -20.63 -7.26
C ASN A 233 -1.91 -21.44 -8.54
N TRP A 234 -0.84 -22.01 -9.10
CA TRP A 234 -1.00 -23.12 -10.04
C TRP A 234 -1.35 -24.38 -9.27
N VAL A 235 -2.28 -25.17 -9.80
CA VAL A 235 -2.69 -26.45 -9.25
C VAL A 235 -2.51 -27.51 -10.32
N LYS A 236 -1.75 -28.57 -10.00
CA LYS A 236 -1.54 -29.73 -10.86
C LYS A 236 -2.19 -30.95 -10.20
N ASP A 237 -3.14 -31.58 -10.89
CA ASP A 237 -3.90 -32.75 -10.40
C ASP A 237 -4.54 -32.56 -9.00
N GLY A 238 -4.88 -31.33 -8.64
CA GLY A 238 -5.50 -30.99 -7.35
C GLY A 238 -4.53 -30.54 -6.26
N GLU A 239 -3.22 -30.62 -6.48
CA GLU A 239 -2.20 -30.16 -5.53
C GLU A 239 -1.58 -28.83 -5.97
N VAL A 240 -1.28 -27.96 -5.00
CA VAL A 240 -0.61 -26.67 -5.26
C VAL A 240 0.79 -26.91 -5.80
N TRP A 241 1.08 -26.33 -6.96
CA TRP A 241 2.33 -26.47 -7.68
C TRP A 241 3.18 -25.20 -7.53
N GLN A 242 4.39 -25.35 -6.97
CA GLN A 242 5.31 -24.23 -6.76
C GLN A 242 6.56 -24.28 -7.66
N GLU A 243 6.97 -25.46 -8.12
CA GLU A 243 8.22 -25.61 -8.89
C GLU A 243 8.11 -24.87 -10.23
N GLY A 244 9.10 -24.03 -10.56
CA GLY A 244 9.11 -23.24 -11.79
C GLY A 244 7.99 -22.19 -11.90
N THR A 245 7.22 -21.96 -10.82
CA THR A 245 6.19 -20.92 -10.79
C THR A 245 6.83 -19.56 -10.52
N LEU A 246 6.53 -18.60 -11.37
CA LEU A 246 6.88 -17.20 -11.20
C LEU A 246 5.60 -16.41 -10.94
N GLN A 247 5.54 -15.72 -9.81
CA GLN A 247 4.43 -14.84 -9.44
C GLN A 247 4.91 -13.38 -9.44
N GLY A 248 4.20 -12.53 -10.16
CA GLY A 248 4.42 -11.09 -10.16
C GLY A 248 3.93 -10.45 -8.86
N LEU A 249 4.33 -9.19 -8.64
CA LEU A 249 3.75 -8.38 -7.58
C LEU A 249 2.31 -8.01 -7.94
N VAL A 250 1.44 -7.93 -6.94
CA VAL A 250 0.10 -7.35 -7.11
C VAL A 250 0.25 -5.87 -7.44
N ALA A 251 -0.20 -5.47 -8.63
CA ALA A 251 -0.06 -4.13 -9.16
C ALA A 251 -1.41 -3.40 -9.17
N PRO A 252 -1.45 -2.10 -8.79
CA PRO A 252 -2.67 -1.31 -8.85
C PRO A 252 -3.00 -0.87 -10.28
N ASN A 253 -4.29 -0.83 -10.61
CA ASN A 253 -4.85 -0.27 -11.83
C ASN A 253 -5.37 1.16 -11.60
N SER A 254 -5.54 1.92 -12.68
CA SER A 254 -6.04 3.31 -12.61
C SER A 254 -7.52 3.43 -12.18
N ASP A 255 -8.28 2.35 -12.26
CA ASP A 255 -9.68 2.27 -11.82
C ASP A 255 -9.83 1.89 -10.34
N GLY A 256 -8.71 1.74 -9.63
CA GLY A 256 -8.68 1.36 -8.22
C GLY A 256 -8.85 -0.14 -7.97
N THR A 257 -8.75 -0.98 -9.01
CA THR A 257 -8.65 -2.45 -8.88
C THR A 257 -7.20 -2.92 -8.93
N TYR A 258 -6.97 -4.21 -8.81
CA TYR A 258 -5.66 -4.83 -8.85
C TYR A 258 -5.49 -5.82 -10.01
N TYR A 259 -4.22 -6.07 -10.34
CA TYR A 259 -3.78 -7.03 -11.33
C TYR A 259 -2.67 -7.91 -10.76
N LEU A 260 -2.72 -9.21 -11.06
CA LEU A 260 -1.70 -10.19 -10.68
C LEU A 260 -1.41 -11.12 -11.86
N LEU A 261 -0.14 -11.50 -12.00
CA LEU A 261 0.33 -12.42 -13.03
C LEU A 261 1.03 -13.62 -12.38
N LEU A 262 0.70 -14.82 -12.82
CA LEU A 262 1.43 -16.04 -12.50
C LEU A 262 1.81 -16.76 -13.78
N SER A 263 2.99 -17.37 -13.82
CA SER A 263 3.42 -18.18 -14.95
C SER A 263 4.15 -19.43 -14.50
N VAL A 264 3.99 -20.52 -15.26
CA VAL A 264 4.68 -21.79 -15.03
C VAL A 264 5.10 -22.36 -16.37
N GLN A 265 6.34 -22.87 -16.45
CA GLN A 265 6.83 -23.59 -17.61
C GLN A 265 6.51 -25.07 -17.48
N ILE A 266 5.94 -25.66 -18.53
CA ILE A 266 5.43 -27.03 -18.54
C ILE A 266 5.78 -27.76 -19.84
N ASP A 267 5.68 -29.08 -19.80
CA ASP A 267 5.56 -29.89 -21.00
C ASP A 267 4.14 -29.73 -21.60
N PRO A 268 4.00 -29.47 -22.92
CA PRO A 268 2.70 -29.37 -23.58
C PRO A 268 1.78 -30.58 -23.37
N GLU A 269 2.31 -31.78 -23.13
CA GLU A 269 1.52 -33.00 -22.86
C GLU A 269 0.82 -32.96 -21.49
N GLU A 270 1.37 -32.21 -20.53
CA GLU A 270 0.80 -32.08 -19.19
C GLU A 270 -0.19 -30.92 -19.07
N ARG A 271 -0.42 -30.14 -20.14
CA ARG A 271 -1.19 -28.88 -20.12
C ARG A 271 -2.56 -29.01 -19.43
N GLU A 272 -3.30 -30.06 -19.74
CA GLU A 272 -4.66 -30.29 -19.22
C GLU A 272 -4.71 -30.57 -17.71
N ARG A 273 -3.56 -30.89 -17.10
CA ARG A 273 -3.44 -31.17 -15.66
C ARG A 273 -3.31 -29.89 -14.83
N PHE A 274 -2.96 -28.76 -15.46
CA PHE A 274 -2.74 -27.49 -14.80
C PHE A 274 -3.98 -26.60 -14.81
N ARG A 275 -4.29 -26.03 -13.65
CA ARG A 275 -5.34 -25.02 -13.46
C ARG A 275 -4.78 -23.85 -12.65
N CYS A 276 -5.20 -22.64 -12.97
CA CYS A 276 -4.96 -21.49 -12.13
C CYS A 276 -6.09 -21.39 -11.10
N ARG A 277 -5.75 -21.61 -9.82
CA ARG A 277 -6.68 -21.48 -8.69
C ARG A 277 -6.55 -20.09 -8.08
N VAL A 278 -7.67 -19.39 -7.94
CA VAL A 278 -7.74 -18.06 -7.33
C VAL A 278 -8.76 -18.04 -6.20
N GLU A 279 -8.31 -17.65 -5.02
CA GLU A 279 -9.11 -17.38 -3.83
C GLU A 279 -9.07 -15.89 -3.51
N HIS A 280 -10.23 -15.31 -3.30
CA HIS A 280 -10.40 -13.88 -3.08
C HIS A 280 -11.73 -13.64 -2.39
N ASP A 281 -11.82 -12.63 -1.54
CA ASP A 281 -12.96 -12.46 -0.62
C ASP A 281 -14.27 -12.05 -1.29
N SER A 282 -14.19 -11.55 -2.52
CA SER A 282 -15.37 -11.34 -3.37
C SER A 282 -15.96 -12.64 -3.94
N LEU A 283 -15.29 -13.79 -3.78
CA LEU A 283 -15.69 -15.08 -4.29
C LEU A 283 -16.26 -15.99 -3.20
N LYS A 284 -17.41 -16.63 -3.47
CA LYS A 284 -17.98 -17.66 -2.56
C LYS A 284 -17.21 -18.99 -2.61
N LYS A 285 -16.52 -19.26 -3.72
CA LYS A 285 -15.73 -20.47 -3.97
C LYS A 285 -14.51 -20.08 -4.81
N PRO A 286 -13.38 -20.80 -4.68
CA PRO A 286 -12.22 -20.58 -5.53
C PRO A 286 -12.58 -20.68 -7.03
N LEU A 287 -11.96 -19.83 -7.84
CA LEU A 287 -11.98 -19.98 -9.30
C LEU A 287 -10.88 -20.96 -9.71
N ASP A 288 -11.22 -21.95 -10.53
CA ASP A 288 -10.28 -22.93 -11.08
C ASP A 288 -10.33 -22.86 -12.62
N VAL A 289 -9.40 -22.11 -13.22
CA VAL A 289 -9.40 -21.81 -14.65
C VAL A 289 -8.30 -22.58 -15.36
N ALA A 290 -8.68 -23.39 -16.35
CA ALA A 290 -7.73 -24.07 -17.25
C ALA A 290 -7.45 -23.20 -18.48
N TRP A 291 -6.39 -23.53 -19.24
CA TRP A 291 -6.20 -22.94 -20.55
C TRP A 291 -7.30 -23.44 -21.51
N GLU A 292 -7.98 -22.51 -22.17
CA GLU A 292 -8.92 -22.83 -23.25
C GLU A 292 -8.40 -22.27 -24.57
N LYS A 293 -8.57 -23.04 -25.65
CA LYS A 293 -8.24 -22.59 -26.99
C LYS A 293 -9.26 -21.54 -27.43
N GLU A 294 -8.83 -20.31 -27.72
CA GLU A 294 -9.73 -19.27 -28.22
C GLU A 294 -10.42 -19.75 -29.52
N PRO A 295 -11.76 -19.60 -29.67
CA PRO A 295 -12.46 -19.95 -30.89
C PRO A 295 -12.10 -18.96 -32.01
N GLY A 296 -10.99 -19.21 -32.70
CA GLY A 296 -10.55 -18.32 -33.78
C GLY A 296 -9.06 -18.37 -34.12
N GLU A 297 -8.21 -18.99 -33.29
CA GLU A 297 -6.80 -19.23 -33.64
C GLU A 297 -6.71 -20.26 -34.78
N ARG A 298 -6.92 -19.78 -36.01
CA ARG A 298 -6.47 -20.47 -37.21
C ARG A 298 -4.95 -20.54 -37.11
N GLN A 299 -4.45 -21.76 -36.89
CA GLN A 299 -3.06 -22.11 -37.03
C GLN A 299 -2.63 -21.64 -38.44
N THR A 300 -1.91 -20.52 -38.54
CA THR A 300 -1.40 -20.06 -39.83
C THR A 300 -0.23 -20.94 -40.21
N ASP A 301 -0.53 -22.14 -40.68
CA ASP A 301 0.40 -22.85 -41.55
C ASP A 301 0.48 -22.03 -42.84
N ARG A 302 1.67 -21.48 -43.12
CA ARG A 302 1.91 -20.66 -44.32
C ARG A 302 1.87 -21.56 -45.56
N ARG A 303 0.67 -21.86 -46.04
CA ARG A 303 0.42 -22.25 -47.44
C ARG A 303 -0.83 -21.55 -47.93
N GLY A 304 -0.62 -20.59 -48.83
CA GLY A 304 -1.65 -19.66 -49.26
C GLY A 304 -2.80 -20.29 -50.04
N ARG A 305 -3.99 -19.72 -49.87
CA ARG A 305 -4.87 -19.25 -50.95
C ARG A 305 -6.02 -18.45 -50.35
N GLY A 306 -6.43 -17.40 -51.06
CA GLY A 306 -7.45 -16.44 -50.61
C GLY A 306 -8.87 -17.03 -50.54
N GLY A 307 -9.73 -16.31 -49.82
CA GLY A 307 -11.15 -16.61 -49.69
C GLY A 307 -11.85 -15.65 -48.73
N LEU A 308 -12.49 -14.64 -49.32
CA LEU A 308 -13.48 -13.71 -48.78
C LEU A 308 -14.68 -14.45 -48.16
N TRP A 309 -15.09 -14.13 -46.92
CA TRP A 309 -16.49 -14.25 -46.47
C TRP A 309 -16.83 -13.26 -45.36
N GLU A 310 -18.00 -12.64 -45.54
CA GLU A 310 -18.74 -11.67 -44.74
C GLU A 310 -19.79 -12.44 -43.91
N GLY A 311 -20.13 -11.97 -42.70
CA GLY A 311 -21.16 -12.65 -41.88
C GLY A 311 -21.30 -12.15 -40.43
N ASP A 312 -22.07 -11.07 -40.29
CA ASP A 312 -23.11 -10.73 -39.29
C ASP A 312 -23.06 -11.26 -37.83
N PHE A 313 -23.08 -10.30 -36.91
CA PHE A 313 -23.33 -10.42 -35.47
C PHE A 313 -24.82 -10.26 -35.16
N HIS A 314 -25.36 -11.13 -34.30
CA HIS A 314 -26.56 -10.85 -33.49
C HIS A 314 -26.30 -11.19 -32.01
N PRO A 315 -26.72 -10.34 -31.05
CA PRO A 315 -26.49 -10.55 -29.62
C PRO A 315 -27.65 -11.27 -28.91
N THR A 316 -27.34 -12.04 -27.86
CA THR A 316 -28.29 -12.59 -26.89
C THR A 316 -28.55 -11.62 -25.72
N PRO A 317 -29.73 -11.70 -25.06
CA PRO A 317 -30.13 -10.80 -23.97
C PRO A 317 -29.84 -11.35 -22.54
N PRO A 318 -30.07 -10.55 -21.48
CA PRO A 318 -29.52 -10.76 -20.14
C PRO A 318 -30.53 -11.28 -19.11
N PHE A 319 -30.06 -12.01 -18.10
CA PHE A 319 -30.73 -12.29 -16.82
C PHE A 319 -29.62 -12.69 -15.82
N SER A 320 -29.68 -12.48 -14.51
CA SER A 320 -30.45 -11.63 -13.60
C SER A 320 -29.86 -11.86 -12.22
N SER A 321 -29.96 -10.83 -11.38
CA SER A 321 -29.65 -10.78 -9.94
C SER A 321 -30.06 -12.00 -9.12
N SER A 322 -29.21 -12.39 -8.15
CA SER A 322 -29.70 -12.95 -6.88
C SER A 322 -28.83 -12.53 -5.70
N THR A 323 -29.52 -12.25 -4.60
CA THR A 323 -29.10 -11.58 -3.38
C THR A 323 -28.59 -12.58 -2.32
N ALA A 324 -27.84 -12.06 -1.34
CA ALA A 324 -27.48 -12.65 -0.04
C ALA A 324 -26.38 -13.76 -0.08
N GLN A 325 -25.50 -13.93 0.91
CA GLN A 325 -25.50 -13.59 2.34
C GLN A 325 -24.02 -13.48 2.79
N MET A 326 -23.73 -12.61 3.77
CA MET A 326 -22.39 -12.25 4.26
C MET A 326 -21.66 -13.43 4.92
N GLY A 327 -20.44 -13.70 4.45
CA GLY A 327 -19.40 -14.41 5.20
C GLY A 327 -18.27 -13.42 5.49
N ASN A 328 -17.88 -13.31 6.76
CA ASN A 328 -16.84 -12.40 7.25
C ASN A 328 -15.44 -12.94 6.92
N PRO A 329 -14.56 -12.13 6.31
CA PRO A 329 -13.11 -12.32 6.40
C PRO A 329 -12.44 -11.21 7.21
N SER A 330 -11.19 -11.47 7.59
CA SER A 330 -10.40 -10.75 8.58
C SER A 330 -9.57 -9.64 7.93
N TRP A 331 -9.78 -8.38 8.33
CA TRP A 331 -9.09 -7.22 7.76
C TRP A 331 -8.16 -6.50 8.73
N ILE A 332 -7.16 -5.82 8.18
CA ILE A 332 -6.25 -4.90 8.86
C ILE A 332 -6.55 -3.51 8.28
N LEU A 333 -7.14 -2.63 9.07
CA LEU A 333 -7.65 -1.35 8.60
C LEU A 333 -6.79 -0.19 9.14
N SER A 334 -6.00 0.50 8.32
CA SER A 334 -5.06 1.54 8.80
C SER A 334 -5.45 2.97 8.45
N VAL A 335 -5.37 3.89 9.41
CA VAL A 335 -5.67 5.32 9.27
C VAL A 335 -4.71 6.16 10.09
N SER A 336 -4.34 7.36 9.61
CA SER A 336 -3.80 8.40 10.49
C SER A 336 -3.83 9.82 9.91
N LEU A 337 -4.45 10.76 10.64
CA LEU A 337 -4.21 12.20 10.48
C LEU A 337 -4.40 13.03 11.78
N GLU A 338 -4.94 12.44 12.85
CA GLU A 338 -5.51 13.26 13.92
C GLU A 338 -4.73 13.24 15.24
N GLU A 339 -3.48 13.68 15.28
CA GLU A 339 -2.85 13.97 16.58
C GLU A 339 -3.14 15.43 17.00
N SER A 340 -4.35 15.70 17.52
CA SER A 340 -4.74 17.04 17.98
C SER A 340 -4.48 17.24 19.48
N ASN A 341 -3.87 18.40 19.82
CA ASN A 341 -3.89 19.12 21.11
C ASN A 341 -2.82 18.89 22.20
N TRP A 342 -1.82 18.00 22.04
CA TRP A 342 -0.70 17.91 23.03
C TRP A 342 0.66 18.42 22.52
N TRP A 343 0.75 18.84 21.27
CA TRP A 343 2.01 19.25 20.61
C TRP A 343 2.57 20.59 21.08
N THR A 344 1.81 21.40 21.80
CA THR A 344 2.22 22.77 22.18
C THR A 344 3.05 22.86 23.47
N SER A 345 3.40 21.75 24.13
CA SER A 345 4.24 21.84 25.35
C SER A 345 5.26 20.73 25.53
N ALA A 346 4.89 19.45 25.41
CA ALA A 346 5.81 18.36 25.78
C ALA A 346 6.96 18.16 24.77
N GLU A 347 6.70 18.34 23.48
CA GLU A 347 7.78 18.34 22.48
C GLU A 347 8.39 19.71 22.23
N MET A 348 7.66 20.83 22.34
CA MET A 348 8.22 22.18 22.14
C MET A 348 9.09 22.68 23.32
N GLN A 349 8.78 22.34 24.58
CA GLN A 349 9.46 22.94 25.73
C GLN A 349 10.92 22.53 25.99
N PRO A 350 11.47 21.42 25.49
CA PRO A 350 12.91 21.18 25.60
C PRO A 350 13.73 21.86 24.48
N PHE A 351 13.13 22.47 23.45
CA PHE A 351 13.90 22.96 22.29
C PHE A 351 14.50 24.36 22.46
N LEU A 352 14.13 25.11 23.50
CA LEU A 352 14.77 26.40 23.82
C LEU A 352 15.98 26.28 24.76
N ALA A 353 16.34 25.09 25.24
CA ALA A 353 17.41 24.89 26.23
C ALA A 353 18.69 24.23 25.70
N SER A 354 19.06 24.44 24.42
CA SER A 354 20.39 24.04 23.91
C SER A 354 21.08 25.09 23.03
N VAL A 355 20.77 26.37 23.29
CA VAL A 355 21.74 27.46 23.08
C VAL A 355 22.17 27.94 24.48
N SER A 356 22.88 27.07 25.19
CA SER A 356 23.78 27.42 26.31
C SER A 356 24.72 26.25 26.60
#